data_AF-A0A093ZB00-F1
#
_entry.id   AF-A0A093ZB00-F1
#
_cell.length_a   1.000
_cell.length_b   1.000
_cell.length_c   1.000
_cell.angle_alpha   90.00
_cell.angle_beta   90.00
_cell.angle_gamma   90.00
#
_symmetry.space_group_name_H-M   'P 1'
#
loop_
_entity.id
_entity.type
_entity.pdbx_description
1 polymer ?
#
loop_
_entity_poly.entity_id
_entity_poly.type
_entity_poly.pdbx_seq_one_letter_code
_entity_poly.pdbx_strand_id
1 'polypeptide(L)'
;MSPGYPLPKPLNGFPRVAQKLASDPDKTTTIFRRFDRLSARNLILLEAELAELEERLERWDEKDKLSVEEEVRECHTEWSAFERLAGGRDADGELVNPEQAAKMELVLRIRAKLKEYRECSLYIQSTFIVQNINNEKIDEALAVHQTLLNSKPPAATTIKGMKEWFTGIHDGKHYAAPQLFGASEKRFDDPYDLVALRVPADQDRLSEFILNYFGGFFAATATDAHTSYIRESSLAKAVTILTSILTAILLFGSIASLYFVHNGPALLGM
;
A
#
# COMPACT_ATOMS: atom_id res chain seq x y z
N MET A 1 -19.24 25.32 -28.52
CA MET A 1 -18.14 24.43 -28.14
C MET A 1 -16.88 25.27 -28.07
N SER A 2 -16.50 25.72 -26.86
CA SER A 2 -15.28 26.51 -26.69
C SER A 2 -14.07 25.57 -26.80
N PRO A 3 -13.08 25.88 -27.65
CA PRO A 3 -11.83 25.12 -27.70
C PRO A 3 -11.13 25.27 -26.35
N GLY A 4 -11.00 24.18 -25.61
CA GLY A 4 -10.39 24.18 -24.28
C GLY A 4 -8.94 24.67 -24.37
N TYR A 5 -8.63 25.75 -23.65
CA TYR A 5 -7.26 26.21 -23.49
C TYR A 5 -6.40 25.07 -22.91
N PRO A 6 -5.24 24.76 -23.50
CA PRO A 6 -4.32 23.78 -22.92
C PRO A 6 -3.91 24.29 -21.54
N LEU A 7 -4.12 23.46 -20.52
CA LEU A 7 -3.69 23.78 -19.16
C LEU A 7 -2.19 24.11 -19.18
N PRO A 8 -1.75 25.17 -18.47
CA PRO A 8 -0.34 25.51 -18.38
C PRO A 8 0.45 24.30 -17.88
N LYS A 9 1.61 24.05 -18.48
CA LYS A 9 2.50 22.96 -18.06
C LYS A 9 2.80 23.13 -16.56
N PRO A 10 2.49 22.13 -15.71
CA PRO A 10 2.71 22.25 -14.28
C PRO A 10 4.22 22.36 -14.01
N LEU A 11 4.54 23.01 -12.90
CA LEU A 11 5.90 23.04 -12.37
C LEU A 11 6.40 21.60 -12.13
N ASN A 12 7.65 21.34 -12.47
CA ASN A 12 8.33 20.09 -12.12
C ASN A 12 8.26 19.85 -10.60
N GLY A 13 8.24 18.57 -10.19
CA GLY A 13 8.01 18.21 -8.80
C GLY A 13 6.62 17.62 -8.55
N PHE A 14 6.14 17.79 -7.32
CA PHE A 14 4.83 17.29 -6.89
C PHE A 14 3.66 17.74 -7.78
N PRO A 15 3.57 18.99 -8.28
CA PRO A 15 2.46 19.40 -9.13
C PRO A 15 2.38 18.60 -10.44
N ARG A 16 3.53 18.33 -11.07
CA ARG A 16 3.60 17.53 -12.32
C ARG A 16 3.27 16.06 -12.07
N VAL A 17 3.70 15.50 -10.94
CA VAL A 17 3.32 14.13 -10.52
C VAL A 17 1.82 14.03 -10.25
N ALA A 18 1.26 14.96 -9.49
CA ALA A 18 -0.18 14.99 -9.23
C ALA A 18 -0.99 15.14 -10.52
N GLN A 19 -0.57 16.01 -11.44
CA GLN A 19 -1.25 16.15 -12.74
C GLN A 19 -1.17 14.85 -13.56
N LYS A 20 -0.02 14.17 -13.61
CA LYS A 20 0.12 12.90 -14.32
C LYS A 20 -0.85 11.84 -13.79
N LEU A 21 -0.90 11.66 -12.46
CA LEU A 21 -1.83 10.75 -11.80
C LEU A 21 -3.30 11.11 -12.04
N ALA A 22 -3.63 12.40 -12.03
CA ALA A 22 -4.99 12.88 -12.26
C ALA A 22 -5.42 12.74 -13.73
N SER A 23 -4.49 12.94 -14.68
CA SER A 23 -4.75 12.91 -16.13
C SER A 23 -5.07 11.52 -16.69
N ASP A 24 -4.71 10.48 -15.95
CA ASP A 24 -4.99 9.10 -16.32
C ASP A 24 -6.50 8.79 -16.15
N PRO A 25 -7.23 8.50 -17.24
CA PRO A 25 -8.65 8.20 -17.19
C PRO A 25 -8.93 6.82 -16.57
N ASP A 26 -8.05 5.86 -16.80
CA ASP A 26 -8.22 4.48 -16.35
C ASP A 26 -7.68 4.32 -14.90
N LYS A 27 -6.96 5.32 -14.38
CA LYS A 27 -6.37 5.36 -13.02
C LYS A 27 -5.33 4.27 -12.75
N THR A 28 -4.84 3.60 -13.79
CA THR A 28 -3.82 2.54 -13.70
C THR A 28 -2.46 3.05 -13.20
N THR A 29 -2.18 4.35 -13.36
CA THR A 29 -0.97 5.03 -12.90
C THR A 29 -1.01 5.45 -11.43
N THR A 30 -2.13 5.23 -10.70
CA THR A 30 -2.30 5.57 -9.27
C THR A 30 -1.49 4.66 -8.34
N ILE A 31 -0.17 4.69 -8.52
CA ILE A 31 0.80 3.83 -7.85
C ILE A 31 1.44 4.56 -6.66
N PHE A 32 1.35 3.94 -5.50
CA PHE A 32 1.89 4.41 -4.24
C PHE A 32 2.81 3.38 -3.59
N ARG A 33 3.67 3.85 -2.68
CA ARG A 33 4.49 2.95 -1.86
C ARG A 33 3.67 2.49 -0.66
N ARG A 34 3.76 1.21 -0.30
CA ARG A 34 3.16 0.65 0.92
C ARG A 34 4.01 0.90 2.15
N PHE A 35 5.32 1.09 1.95
CA PHE A 35 6.32 1.26 2.99
C PHE A 35 6.45 0.03 3.91
N ASP A 36 6.29 -1.18 3.39
CA ASP A 36 6.16 -2.42 4.18
C ASP A 36 7.31 -2.59 5.18
N ARG A 37 8.56 -2.42 4.70
CA ARG A 37 9.76 -2.51 5.53
C ARG A 37 9.82 -1.42 6.60
N LEU A 38 9.39 -0.20 6.28
CA LEU A 38 9.42 0.92 7.24
C LEU A 38 8.33 0.73 8.30
N SER A 39 7.14 0.28 7.90
CA SER A 39 6.04 -0.06 8.80
C SER A 39 6.42 -1.20 9.75
N ALA A 40 7.04 -2.28 9.24
CA ALA A 40 7.57 -3.36 10.08
C ALA A 40 8.66 -2.87 11.04
N ARG A 41 9.57 -2.00 10.57
CA ARG A 41 10.57 -1.38 11.44
C ARG A 41 9.94 -0.53 12.54
N ASN A 42 8.88 0.21 12.23
CA ASN A 42 8.15 1.01 13.21
C ASN A 42 7.53 0.11 14.30
N LEU A 43 6.92 -1.02 13.93
CA LEU A 43 6.40 -1.99 14.90
C LEU A 43 7.49 -2.53 15.82
N ILE A 44 8.61 -2.98 15.26
CA ILE A 44 9.73 -3.52 16.05
C ILE A 44 10.28 -2.45 17.00
N LEU A 45 10.33 -1.19 16.57
CA LEU A 45 10.75 -0.08 17.44
C LEU A 45 9.75 0.18 18.57
N LEU A 46 8.44 0.07 18.30
CA LEU A 46 7.41 0.18 19.34
C LEU A 46 7.48 -0.99 20.33
N GLU A 47 7.75 -2.22 19.86
CA GLU A 47 7.98 -3.38 20.73
C GLU A 47 9.20 -3.18 21.63
N ALA A 48 10.30 -2.70 21.06
CA ALA A 48 11.51 -2.39 21.82
C ALA A 48 11.27 -1.27 22.85
N GLU A 49 10.57 -0.20 22.48
CA GLU A 49 10.21 0.87 23.43
C GLU A 49 9.32 0.33 24.55
N LEU A 50 8.35 -0.55 24.24
CA LEU A 50 7.50 -1.18 25.24
C LEU A 50 8.28 -2.10 26.18
N ALA A 51 9.19 -2.92 25.67
CA ALA A 51 10.03 -3.80 26.48
C ALA A 51 10.93 -3.01 27.45
N GLU A 52 11.50 -1.89 27.00
CA GLU A 52 12.28 -0.98 27.87
C GLU A 52 11.41 -0.36 28.97
N LEU A 53 10.16 0.00 28.65
CA LEU A 53 9.23 0.54 29.65
C LEU A 53 8.75 -0.54 30.63
N GLU A 54 8.53 -1.76 30.15
CA GLU A 54 8.19 -2.93 30.97
C GLU A 54 9.31 -3.25 31.96
N GLU A 55 10.56 -3.35 31.51
CA GLU A 55 11.70 -3.60 32.40
C GLU A 55 11.84 -2.49 33.45
N ARG A 56 11.59 -1.23 33.06
CA ARG A 56 11.59 -0.11 34.01
C ARG A 56 10.50 -0.26 35.07
N LEU A 57 9.30 -0.68 34.68
CA LEU A 57 8.19 -0.90 35.62
C LEU A 57 8.52 -2.08 36.55
N GLU A 58 9.06 -3.18 36.04
CA GLU A 58 9.47 -4.35 36.82
C GLU A 58 10.53 -4.00 37.87
N ARG A 59 11.53 -3.16 37.52
CA ARG A 59 12.52 -2.68 38.49
C ARG A 59 11.90 -1.90 39.64
N TRP A 60 10.84 -1.15 39.37
CA TRP A 60 10.13 -0.39 40.39
C TRP A 60 9.28 -1.31 41.25
N ASP A 61 8.61 -2.29 40.65
CA ASP A 61 7.89 -3.33 41.38
C ASP A 61 8.83 -4.14 42.28
N GLU A 62 10.06 -4.42 41.85
CA GLU A 62 11.09 -5.08 42.66
C GLU A 62 11.53 -4.19 43.84
N LYS A 63 11.68 -2.89 43.63
CA LYS A 63 12.01 -1.93 44.69
C LYS A 63 10.88 -1.81 45.71
N ASP A 64 9.63 -1.74 45.25
CA ASP A 64 8.45 -1.63 46.12
C ASP A 64 8.22 -2.91 46.94
N LYS A 65 8.52 -4.11 46.39
CA LYS A 65 8.54 -5.37 47.15
C LYS A 65 9.47 -5.33 48.37
N LEU A 66 10.57 -4.58 48.27
CA LEU A 66 11.57 -4.43 49.33
C LEU A 66 11.26 -3.27 50.29
N SER A 67 10.19 -2.50 50.01
CA SER A 67 9.80 -1.37 50.85
C SER A 67 9.25 -1.83 52.20
N VAL A 68 9.61 -1.08 53.25
CA VAL A 68 9.11 -1.28 54.63
C VAL A 68 7.74 -0.63 54.83
N GLU A 69 7.35 0.30 53.95
CA GLU A 69 6.09 1.03 54.04
C GLU A 69 4.92 0.19 53.54
N GLU A 70 3.99 -0.16 54.44
CA GLU A 70 2.80 -0.96 54.10
C GLU A 70 1.92 -0.25 53.05
N GLU A 71 1.85 1.09 53.09
CA GLU A 71 1.10 1.89 52.10
C GLU A 71 1.66 1.76 50.68
N VAL A 72 2.98 1.60 50.53
CA VAL A 72 3.64 1.33 49.23
C VAL A 72 3.33 -0.09 48.75
N ARG A 73 3.25 -1.06 49.66
CA ARG A 73 2.83 -2.43 49.33
C ARG A 73 1.35 -2.52 48.93
N GLU A 74 0.48 -1.76 49.58
CA GLU A 74 -0.96 -1.66 49.26
C GLU A 74 -1.23 -1.03 47.88
N CYS A 75 -0.31 -0.22 47.34
CA CYS A 75 -0.43 0.32 45.98
C CYS A 75 -0.50 -0.75 44.89
N HIS A 76 0.02 -1.95 45.14
CA HIS A 76 0.02 -3.05 44.17
C HIS A 76 -1.32 -3.78 44.06
N THR A 77 -2.21 -3.61 45.04
CA THR A 77 -3.49 -4.33 45.09
C THR A 77 -4.67 -3.47 44.66
N GLU A 78 -4.60 -2.15 44.87
CA GLU A 78 -5.70 -1.24 44.59
C GLU A 78 -5.29 0.00 43.76
N TRP A 79 -5.93 0.18 42.60
CA TRP A 79 -5.69 1.33 41.70
C TRP A 79 -6.01 2.68 42.37
N SER A 80 -7.06 2.73 43.19
CA SER A 80 -7.48 3.95 43.89
C SER A 80 -6.44 4.41 44.92
N ALA A 81 -5.79 3.45 45.60
CA ALA A 81 -4.71 3.70 46.55
C ALA A 81 -3.46 4.23 45.82
N PHE A 82 -3.13 3.64 44.66
CA PHE A 82 -2.03 4.09 43.82
C PHE A 82 -2.25 5.52 43.28
N GLU A 83 -3.45 5.85 42.79
CA GLU A 83 -3.79 7.22 42.36
C GLU A 83 -3.68 8.24 43.51
N ARG A 84 -4.17 7.89 44.70
CA ARG A 84 -4.12 8.76 45.87
C ARG A 84 -2.68 9.05 46.29
N LEU A 85 -1.82 8.04 46.29
CA LEU A 85 -0.42 8.18 46.70
C LEU A 85 0.44 8.88 45.65
N ALA A 86 0.18 8.63 44.36
CA ALA A 86 0.84 9.34 43.25
C ALA A 86 0.39 10.81 43.12
N GLY A 87 -0.86 11.10 43.47
CA GLY A 87 -1.45 12.45 43.40
C GLY A 87 -1.37 13.26 44.70
N GLY A 88 -0.90 12.66 45.80
CA GLY A 88 -0.81 13.28 47.10
C GLY A 88 0.14 14.49 47.09
N ARG A 89 -0.36 15.65 47.51
CA ARG A 89 0.43 16.88 47.67
C ARG A 89 0.44 17.32 49.12
N ASP A 90 1.58 17.82 49.56
CA ASP A 90 1.72 18.40 50.89
C ASP A 90 1.08 19.81 50.97
N ALA A 91 1.14 20.42 52.15
CA ALA A 91 0.58 21.76 52.38
C ALA A 91 1.28 22.85 51.56
N ASP A 92 2.50 22.59 51.09
CA ASP A 92 3.33 23.50 50.29
C ASP A 92 3.14 23.27 48.78
N GLY A 93 2.39 22.23 48.38
CA GLY A 93 2.04 21.89 47.01
C GLY A 93 3.00 20.92 46.31
N GLU A 94 4.03 20.44 47.03
CA GLU A 94 5.00 19.45 46.57
C GLU A 94 4.43 18.04 46.65
N LEU A 95 4.96 17.13 45.82
CA LEU A 95 4.50 15.74 45.79
C LEU A 95 4.96 15.00 47.05
N VAL A 96 4.01 14.43 47.79
CA VAL A 96 4.29 13.64 49.00
C VAL A 96 5.12 12.39 48.65
N ASN A 97 4.78 11.75 47.53
CA ASN A 97 5.49 10.57 47.02
C ASN A 97 5.93 10.79 45.57
N PRO A 98 7.07 11.46 45.34
CA PRO A 98 7.55 11.76 44.00
C PRO A 98 7.90 10.49 43.21
N GLU A 99 8.32 9.42 43.91
CA GLU A 99 8.54 8.11 43.29
C GLU A 99 7.22 7.55 42.76
N GLN A 100 6.16 7.42 43.57
CA GLN A 100 4.88 6.90 43.09
C GLN A 100 4.23 7.76 41.99
N ALA A 101 4.43 9.08 42.03
CA ALA A 101 4.01 9.99 40.95
C ALA A 101 4.69 9.68 39.61
N ALA A 102 6.00 9.47 39.63
CA ALA A 102 6.75 9.10 38.42
C ALA A 102 6.42 7.66 37.95
N LYS A 103 5.93 6.79 38.85
CA LYS A 103 5.45 5.44 38.50
C LYS A 103 4.16 5.54 37.71
N MET A 104 3.27 6.41 38.18
CA MET A 104 2.01 6.70 37.50
C MET A 104 2.26 7.24 36.09
N GLU A 105 3.20 8.18 35.93
CA GLU A 105 3.59 8.69 34.62
C GLU A 105 4.10 7.57 33.70
N LEU A 106 4.95 6.67 34.21
CA LEU A 106 5.46 5.52 33.47
C LEU A 106 4.31 4.59 33.01
N VAL A 107 3.38 4.26 33.90
CA VAL A 107 2.21 3.42 33.60
C VAL A 107 1.32 4.07 32.53
N LEU A 108 1.09 5.40 32.61
CA LEU A 108 0.32 6.13 31.61
C LEU A 108 1.04 6.14 30.25
N ARG A 109 2.36 6.28 30.23
CA ARG A 109 3.16 6.18 29.01
C ARG A 109 3.09 4.79 28.39
N ILE A 110 3.19 3.73 29.20
CA ILE A 110 3.00 2.34 28.74
C ILE A 110 1.62 2.17 28.12
N ARG A 111 0.55 2.66 28.76
CA ARG A 111 -0.82 2.59 28.22
C ARG A 111 -0.95 3.29 26.87
N ALA A 112 -0.37 4.49 26.75
CA ALA A 112 -0.36 5.24 25.49
C ALA A 112 0.41 4.48 24.38
N LYS A 113 1.58 3.94 24.70
CA LYS A 113 2.41 3.20 23.75
C LYS A 113 1.83 1.84 23.36
N LEU A 114 1.19 1.13 24.30
CA LEU A 114 0.45 -0.09 24.00
C LEU A 114 -0.73 0.19 23.08
N LYS A 115 -1.41 1.32 23.26
CA LYS A 115 -2.49 1.73 22.34
C LYS A 115 -1.94 2.00 20.94
N GLU A 116 -0.86 2.78 20.82
CA GLU A 116 -0.20 3.06 19.54
C GLU A 116 0.27 1.76 18.84
N TYR A 117 0.94 0.88 19.58
CA TYR A 117 1.37 -0.43 19.08
C TYR A 117 0.19 -1.28 18.59
N ARG A 118 -0.90 -1.36 19.38
CA ARG A 118 -2.10 -2.13 18.99
C ARG A 118 -2.76 -1.53 17.75
N GLU A 119 -2.87 -0.22 17.65
CA GLU A 119 -3.44 0.45 16.47
C GLU A 119 -2.58 0.19 15.22
N CYS A 120 -1.24 0.27 15.33
CA CYS A 120 -0.34 -0.04 14.22
C CYS A 120 -0.32 -1.53 13.85
N SER A 121 -0.36 -2.42 14.86
CA SER A 121 -0.39 -3.87 14.67
C SER A 121 -1.71 -4.30 14.02
N LEU A 122 -2.84 -3.77 14.47
CA LEU A 122 -4.16 -3.99 13.88
C LEU A 122 -4.23 -3.47 12.44
N TYR A 123 -3.58 -2.35 12.14
CA TYR A 123 -3.44 -1.88 10.76
C TYR A 123 -2.79 -2.98 9.94
N ILE A 124 -1.65 -3.55 10.34
CA ILE A 124 -0.92 -4.57 9.57
C ILE A 124 -1.60 -5.97 9.56
N GLN A 125 -2.33 -6.32 10.62
CA GLN A 125 -2.91 -7.65 10.82
C GLN A 125 -4.36 -7.69 10.36
N SER A 126 -4.59 -7.60 9.04
CA SER A 126 -5.95 -7.61 8.50
C SER A 126 -6.62 -9.01 8.46
N THR A 127 -6.48 -9.81 9.50
CA THR A 127 -7.29 -11.01 9.77
C THR A 127 -7.25 -11.30 11.27
N PHE A 128 -8.42 -11.44 11.90
CA PHE A 128 -8.63 -11.69 13.34
C PHE A 128 -8.25 -10.47 14.21
N ILE A 129 -9.13 -9.67 14.80
CA ILE A 129 -10.32 -9.95 15.62
C ILE A 129 -11.20 -8.71 15.53
N VAL A 130 -12.38 -8.81 14.90
CA VAL A 130 -13.46 -7.82 15.09
C VAL A 130 -14.60 -8.54 15.76
N GLN A 131 -14.43 -8.80 17.05
CA GLN A 131 -15.56 -8.82 17.95
C GLN A 131 -15.19 -7.94 19.14
N ASN A 132 -15.94 -6.85 19.28
CA ASN A 132 -16.17 -6.16 20.53
C ASN A 132 -15.32 -4.92 20.87
N ILE A 133 -15.28 -3.91 19.98
CA ILE A 133 -15.20 -2.50 20.41
C ILE A 133 -16.07 -1.65 19.48
N ASN A 134 -17.08 -0.97 20.03
CA ASN A 134 -17.99 -0.04 19.33
C ASN A 134 -17.25 1.19 18.78
N ASN A 135 -16.51 1.05 17.69
CA ASN A 135 -15.89 2.17 16.98
C ASN A 135 -16.03 1.98 15.48
N GLU A 136 -17.14 2.48 14.94
CA GLU A 136 -17.53 2.49 13.52
C GLU A 136 -16.38 2.99 12.59
N LYS A 137 -15.49 3.84 13.09
CA LYS A 137 -14.31 4.36 12.33
C LYS A 137 -13.13 3.39 12.24
N ILE A 138 -12.96 2.49 13.21
CA ILE A 138 -11.86 1.52 13.23
C ILE A 138 -12.15 0.40 12.23
N ASP A 139 -13.42 0.01 12.10
CA ASP A 139 -13.86 -1.02 11.15
C ASP A 139 -13.66 -0.58 9.70
N GLU A 140 -13.92 0.71 9.38
CA GLU A 140 -13.67 1.27 8.05
C GLU A 140 -12.17 1.32 7.70
N ALA A 141 -11.34 1.79 8.63
CA ALA A 141 -9.89 1.87 8.42
C ALA A 141 -9.26 0.48 8.24
N LEU A 142 -9.75 -0.50 9.01
CA LEU A 142 -9.30 -1.90 8.93
C LEU A 142 -9.75 -2.56 7.62
N ALA A 143 -10.99 -2.35 7.18
CA ALA A 143 -11.48 -2.86 5.90
C ALA A 143 -10.71 -2.28 4.71
N VAL A 144 -10.36 -0.99 4.76
CA VAL A 144 -9.50 -0.33 3.76
C VAL A 144 -8.10 -0.94 3.75
N HIS A 145 -7.51 -1.20 4.93
CA HIS A 145 -6.19 -1.80 5.00
C HIS A 145 -6.16 -3.26 4.54
N GLN A 146 -7.17 -4.05 4.93
CA GLN A 146 -7.35 -5.41 4.44
C GLN A 146 -7.43 -5.46 2.91
N THR A 147 -8.13 -4.49 2.33
CA THR A 147 -8.22 -4.35 0.88
C THR A 147 -6.85 -4.01 0.27
N LEU A 148 -6.04 -3.19 0.95
CA LEU A 148 -4.71 -2.79 0.50
C LEU A 148 -3.70 -3.94 0.56
N LEU A 149 -3.70 -4.75 1.62
CA LEU A 149 -2.81 -5.92 1.74
C LEU A 149 -3.16 -7.03 0.75
N ASN A 150 -4.45 -7.24 0.49
CA ASN A 150 -4.92 -8.22 -0.49
C ASN A 150 -4.97 -7.67 -1.94
N SER A 151 -4.55 -6.42 -2.16
CA SER A 151 -4.55 -5.83 -3.49
C SER A 151 -3.52 -6.52 -4.38
N LYS A 152 -3.91 -6.79 -5.63
CA LYS A 152 -2.98 -7.32 -6.64
C LYS A 152 -1.87 -6.29 -6.92
N PRO A 153 -0.63 -6.72 -7.18
CA PRO A 153 0.42 -5.81 -7.57
C PRO A 153 0.05 -5.07 -8.87
N PRO A 154 0.53 -3.84 -9.07
CA PRO A 154 0.35 -3.14 -10.33
C PRO A 154 0.96 -3.94 -11.48
N ALA A 155 0.38 -3.81 -12.69
CA ALA A 155 0.92 -4.48 -13.86
C ALA A 155 2.38 -4.04 -14.12
N ALA A 156 3.27 -5.01 -14.37
CA ALA A 156 4.71 -4.76 -14.53
C ALA A 156 5.01 -3.74 -15.66
N THR A 157 4.20 -3.75 -16.72
CA THR A 157 4.28 -2.80 -17.84
C THR A 157 3.94 -1.37 -17.41
N THR A 158 2.94 -1.19 -16.56
CA THR A 158 2.55 0.10 -15.98
C THR A 158 3.62 0.61 -15.01
N ILE A 159 4.18 -0.27 -14.17
CA ILE A 159 5.31 0.08 -13.28
C ILE A 159 6.50 0.55 -14.13
N LYS A 160 6.85 -0.18 -15.19
CA LYS A 160 7.94 0.18 -16.11
C LYS A 160 7.71 1.56 -16.73
N GLY A 161 6.57 1.78 -17.38
CA GLY A 161 6.26 3.05 -18.02
C GLY A 161 6.23 4.23 -17.05
N MET A 162 5.70 4.02 -15.83
CA MET A 162 5.68 5.04 -14.79
C MET A 162 7.08 5.33 -14.25
N LYS A 163 7.93 4.31 -14.08
CA LYS A 163 9.32 4.45 -13.65
C LYS A 163 10.15 5.24 -14.67
N GLU A 164 10.01 4.92 -15.95
CA GLU A 164 10.74 5.61 -17.03
C GLU A 164 10.34 7.10 -17.10
N TRP A 165 9.03 7.37 -17.06
CA TRP A 165 8.54 8.75 -17.00
C TRP A 165 9.03 9.51 -15.75
N PHE A 166 9.00 8.84 -14.60
CA PHE A 166 9.33 9.44 -13.31
C PHE A 166 10.82 9.75 -13.20
N THR A 167 11.68 8.87 -13.68
CA THR A 167 13.14 9.03 -13.64
C THR A 167 13.67 9.84 -14.81
N GLY A 168 12.91 9.98 -15.90
CA GLY A 168 13.39 10.55 -17.15
C GLY A 168 14.40 9.65 -17.87
N ILE A 169 14.42 8.35 -17.54
CA ILE A 169 15.31 7.34 -18.11
C ILE A 169 14.49 6.42 -19.00
N HIS A 170 14.88 6.23 -20.25
CA HIS A 170 14.24 5.30 -21.18
C HIS A 170 15.31 4.43 -21.85
N ASP A 171 15.13 3.11 -21.84
CA ASP A 171 16.13 2.13 -22.30
C ASP A 171 17.56 2.41 -21.79
N GLY A 172 17.67 2.78 -20.50
CA GLY A 172 18.95 3.05 -19.84
C GLY A 172 19.61 4.38 -20.22
N LYS A 173 18.96 5.21 -21.06
CA LYS A 173 19.46 6.54 -21.45
C LYS A 173 18.70 7.63 -20.71
N HIS A 174 19.42 8.64 -20.22
CA HIS A 174 18.86 9.80 -19.56
C HIS A 174 18.37 10.83 -20.58
N TYR A 175 17.08 11.17 -20.52
CA TYR A 175 16.45 12.19 -21.38
C TYR A 175 15.94 13.39 -20.57
N ALA A 176 15.65 13.21 -19.29
CA ALA A 176 15.21 14.27 -18.40
C ALA A 176 15.69 14.03 -16.96
N ALA A 177 15.65 15.08 -16.15
CA ALA A 177 15.82 14.94 -14.71
C ALA A 177 14.60 14.22 -14.09
N PRO A 178 14.77 13.51 -12.96
CA PRO A 178 13.67 12.89 -12.23
C PRO A 178 12.60 13.90 -11.83
N GLN A 179 11.36 13.44 -11.73
CA GLN A 179 10.23 14.29 -11.35
C GLN A 179 10.31 14.71 -9.87
N LEU A 180 10.85 13.86 -9.00
CA LEU A 180 11.14 14.18 -7.60
C LEU A 180 12.59 13.84 -7.28
N PHE A 181 13.22 14.67 -6.45
CA PHE A 181 14.62 14.53 -6.04
C PHE A 181 14.76 13.99 -4.61
N GLY A 182 15.99 13.68 -4.22
CA GLY A 182 16.33 13.23 -2.87
C GLY A 182 15.83 11.81 -2.60
N ALA A 183 15.34 11.54 -1.39
CA ALA A 183 14.86 10.21 -1.02
C ALA A 183 13.65 9.72 -1.85
N SER A 184 12.92 10.64 -2.49
CA SER A 184 11.75 10.32 -3.33
C SER A 184 12.12 9.92 -4.75
N GLU A 185 13.37 10.12 -5.19
CA GLU A 185 13.84 9.68 -6.50
C GLU A 185 13.75 8.16 -6.67
N LYS A 186 14.00 7.43 -5.57
CA LYS A 186 14.00 5.96 -5.49
C LYS A 186 12.61 5.34 -5.31
N ARG A 187 11.54 6.11 -5.59
CA ARG A 187 10.16 5.69 -5.32
C ARG A 187 9.76 4.39 -6.02
N PHE A 188 10.29 4.15 -7.22
CA PHE A 188 9.97 2.98 -8.07
C PHE A 188 11.11 1.95 -8.12
N ASP A 189 12.02 1.96 -7.14
CA ASP A 189 13.16 1.01 -7.13
C ASP A 189 12.77 -0.38 -6.67
N ASP A 190 11.82 -0.49 -5.73
CA ASP A 190 11.31 -1.76 -5.21
C ASP A 190 9.88 -2.00 -5.73
N PRO A 191 9.68 -2.91 -6.71
CA PRO A 191 8.36 -3.23 -7.24
C PRO A 191 7.43 -3.90 -6.21
N TYR A 192 8.00 -4.56 -5.20
CA TYR A 192 7.22 -5.28 -4.19
C TYR A 192 6.65 -4.33 -3.13
N ASP A 193 7.25 -3.15 -2.96
CA ASP A 193 6.77 -2.10 -2.05
C ASP A 193 5.72 -1.17 -2.71
N LEU A 194 5.20 -1.53 -3.89
CA LEU A 194 4.22 -0.72 -4.63
C LEU A 194 2.81 -1.29 -4.54
N VAL A 195 1.83 -0.38 -4.46
CA VAL A 195 0.40 -0.67 -4.54
C VAL A 195 -0.27 0.26 -5.53
N ALA A 196 -1.19 -0.27 -6.33
CA ALA A 196 -2.07 0.54 -7.18
C ALA A 196 -3.44 0.65 -6.53
N LEU A 197 -3.99 1.86 -6.45
CA LEU A 197 -5.36 2.06 -5.92
C LEU A 197 -6.43 1.46 -6.84
N ARG A 198 -6.09 1.28 -8.13
CA ARG A 198 -6.90 0.54 -9.09
C ARG A 198 -6.01 -0.40 -9.88
N VAL A 199 -6.33 -1.68 -9.82
CA VAL A 199 -5.73 -2.70 -10.66
C VAL A 199 -6.68 -2.96 -11.84
N PRO A 200 -6.18 -3.00 -13.09
CA PRO A 200 -6.99 -3.39 -14.25
C PRO A 200 -7.68 -4.74 -14.01
N ALA A 201 -8.94 -4.88 -14.44
CA ALA A 201 -9.71 -6.10 -14.27
C ALA A 201 -9.10 -7.30 -15.03
N ASP A 202 -8.42 -7.06 -16.15
CA ASP A 202 -7.89 -8.09 -17.05
C ASP A 202 -6.35 -8.15 -17.03
N GLN A 203 -5.79 -8.88 -16.07
CA GLN A 203 -4.39 -9.34 -16.09
C GLN A 203 -4.28 -10.76 -16.66
N ASP A 204 -5.01 -11.07 -17.72
CA ASP A 204 -4.93 -12.39 -18.34
C ASP A 204 -3.60 -12.57 -19.09
N ARG A 205 -3.08 -13.80 -19.11
CA ARG A 205 -1.79 -14.15 -19.77
C ARG A 205 -1.71 -13.69 -21.23
N LEU A 206 -2.85 -13.64 -21.92
CA LEU A 206 -2.95 -13.15 -23.30
C LEU A 206 -2.80 -11.63 -23.36
N SER A 207 -3.40 -10.90 -22.42
CA SER A 207 -3.25 -9.45 -22.28
C SER A 207 -1.80 -9.09 -21.96
N GLU A 208 -1.13 -9.82 -21.06
CA GLU A 208 0.30 -9.65 -20.81
C GLU A 208 1.15 -9.93 -22.06
N PHE A 209 0.84 -10.99 -22.81
CA PHE A 209 1.56 -11.32 -24.05
C PHE A 209 1.43 -10.22 -25.10
N ILE A 210 0.21 -9.71 -25.31
CA ILE A 210 -0.05 -8.61 -26.25
C ILE A 210 0.61 -7.32 -25.78
N LEU A 211 0.58 -7.01 -24.48
CA LEU A 211 1.27 -5.84 -23.95
C LEU A 211 2.80 -5.93 -24.09
N ASN A 212 3.38 -7.12 -23.88
CA ASN A 212 4.83 -7.32 -24.03
C ASN A 212 5.29 -7.27 -25.49
N TYR A 213 4.51 -7.82 -26.43
CA TYR A 213 4.93 -7.93 -27.84
C TYR A 213 4.44 -6.78 -28.71
N PHE A 214 3.27 -6.20 -28.39
CA PHE A 214 2.62 -5.13 -29.16
C PHE A 214 2.42 -3.84 -28.36
N GLY A 215 2.94 -3.73 -27.13
CA GLY A 215 2.78 -2.52 -26.29
C GLY A 215 3.24 -1.22 -26.95
N GLY A 216 4.24 -1.30 -27.85
CA GLY A 216 4.69 -0.17 -28.66
C GLY A 216 3.64 0.37 -29.65
N PHE A 217 2.69 -0.46 -30.10
CA PHE A 217 1.59 -0.03 -30.99
C PHE A 217 0.40 0.58 -30.23
N PHE A 218 0.27 0.30 -28.93
CA PHE A 218 -0.83 0.80 -28.09
C PHE A 218 -0.47 2.03 -27.26
N ALA A 219 0.73 2.56 -27.46
CA ALA A 219 1.20 3.82 -26.93
C ALA A 219 0.25 4.96 -27.35
N ALA A 220 -0.70 5.31 -26.48
CA ALA A 220 -1.41 6.57 -26.57
C ALA A 220 -0.37 7.68 -26.45
N THR A 221 -0.33 8.52 -27.49
CA THR A 221 0.47 9.73 -27.54
C THR A 221 0.01 10.66 -26.43
N ALA A 222 0.69 10.62 -25.28
CA ALA A 222 0.56 11.66 -24.28
C ALA A 222 1.30 12.90 -24.80
N THR A 223 0.81 14.08 -24.44
CA THR A 223 1.28 15.41 -24.88
C THR A 223 2.74 15.72 -24.52
N ASP A 224 3.41 14.85 -23.76
CA ASP A 224 4.84 14.89 -23.48
C ASP A 224 5.55 13.77 -24.27
N ALA A 225 6.48 14.19 -25.14
CA ALA A 225 7.10 13.46 -26.26
C ALA A 225 7.78 12.11 -25.95
N HIS A 226 7.82 11.66 -24.69
CA HIS A 226 8.57 10.48 -24.27
C HIS A 226 7.80 9.53 -23.34
N THR A 227 6.48 9.62 -23.29
CA THR A 227 5.68 8.63 -22.54
C THR A 227 4.61 7.96 -23.38
N SER A 228 4.85 6.69 -23.70
CA SER A 228 3.85 5.77 -24.20
C SER A 228 2.98 5.30 -23.03
N TYR A 229 1.77 5.84 -22.93
CA TYR A 229 0.74 5.33 -22.03
C TYR A 229 -0.09 4.30 -22.81
N ILE A 230 -0.28 3.08 -22.31
CA ILE A 230 -1.10 2.07 -23.00
C ILE A 230 -2.53 2.15 -22.47
N ARG A 231 -3.47 2.55 -23.33
CA ARG A 231 -4.90 2.74 -23.00
C ARG A 231 -5.63 1.39 -22.95
N GLU A 232 -6.42 1.13 -21.91
CA GLU A 232 -7.15 -0.14 -21.75
C GLU A 232 -8.12 -0.42 -22.92
N SER A 233 -8.77 0.63 -23.44
CA SER A 233 -9.66 0.50 -24.61
C SER A 233 -8.96 -0.01 -25.87
N SER A 234 -7.65 0.21 -25.99
CA SER A 234 -6.87 -0.24 -27.13
C SER A 234 -6.48 -1.71 -26.99
N LEU A 235 -6.22 -2.17 -25.76
CA LEU A 235 -5.98 -3.57 -25.46
C LEU A 235 -7.23 -4.42 -25.70
N ALA A 236 -8.39 -3.97 -25.20
CA ALA A 236 -9.67 -4.66 -25.44
C ALA A 236 -9.99 -4.79 -26.94
N LYS A 237 -9.73 -3.74 -27.73
CA LYS A 237 -9.87 -3.76 -29.18
C LYS A 237 -8.89 -4.73 -29.84
N ALA A 238 -7.63 -4.73 -29.40
CA ALA A 238 -6.60 -5.63 -29.93
C ALA A 238 -6.94 -7.10 -29.70
N VAL A 239 -7.34 -7.44 -28.47
CA VAL A 239 -7.78 -8.78 -28.10
C VAL A 239 -8.97 -9.18 -28.96
N THR A 240 -9.96 -8.30 -29.12
CA THR A 240 -11.15 -8.56 -29.95
C THR A 240 -10.81 -8.78 -31.42
N ILE A 241 -9.87 -8.00 -31.98
CA ILE A 241 -9.41 -8.17 -33.37
C ILE A 241 -8.68 -9.50 -33.53
N LEU A 242 -7.80 -9.85 -32.60
CA LEU A 242 -6.99 -11.07 -32.67
C LEU A 242 -7.85 -12.32 -32.50
N THR A 243 -8.80 -12.30 -31.56
CA THR A 243 -9.77 -13.40 -31.39
C THR A 243 -10.68 -13.49 -32.62
N SER A 244 -11.14 -12.37 -33.19
CA SER A 244 -11.91 -12.39 -34.44
C SER A 244 -11.12 -13.00 -35.61
N ILE A 245 -9.83 -12.69 -35.74
CA ILE A 245 -8.96 -13.26 -36.79
C ILE A 245 -8.76 -14.76 -36.56
N LEU A 246 -8.48 -15.18 -35.32
CA LEU A 246 -8.30 -16.59 -34.98
C LEU A 246 -9.57 -17.39 -35.27
N THR A 247 -10.73 -16.82 -34.96
CA THR A 247 -12.04 -17.43 -35.24
C THR A 247 -12.28 -17.55 -36.74
N ALA A 248 -11.93 -16.52 -37.52
CA ALA A 248 -12.01 -16.56 -38.97
C ALA A 248 -11.08 -17.63 -39.56
N ILE A 249 -9.83 -17.74 -39.10
CA ILE A 249 -8.88 -18.76 -39.55
C ILE A 249 -9.39 -20.16 -39.22
N LEU A 250 -9.97 -20.38 -38.03
CA LEU A 250 -10.60 -21.65 -37.67
C LEU A 250 -11.78 -22.00 -38.59
N LEU A 251 -12.60 -21.02 -38.94
CA LEU A 251 -13.76 -21.22 -39.82
C LEU A 251 -13.33 -21.51 -41.26
N PHE A 252 -12.41 -20.73 -41.82
CA PHE A 252 -11.92 -20.98 -43.18
C PHE A 252 -11.03 -22.22 -43.25
N GLY A 253 -10.25 -22.49 -42.21
CA GLY A 253 -9.45 -23.70 -42.08
C GLY A 253 -10.30 -24.96 -42.01
N SER A 254 -11.44 -24.94 -41.30
CA SER A 254 -12.36 -26.08 -41.27
C SER A 254 -13.02 -26.34 -42.63
N ILE A 255 -13.44 -25.28 -43.32
CA ILE A 255 -14.01 -25.37 -44.68
C ILE A 255 -12.96 -25.88 -45.68
N ALA A 256 -11.73 -25.35 -45.63
CA ALA A 256 -10.64 -25.78 -46.50
C ALA A 256 -10.22 -27.23 -46.24
N SER A 257 -10.19 -27.65 -44.96
CA SER A 257 -9.93 -29.04 -44.58
C SER A 257 -11.00 -29.99 -45.12
N LEU A 258 -12.27 -29.60 -45.08
CA LEU A 258 -13.37 -30.36 -45.69
C LEU A 258 -13.20 -30.51 -47.20
N TYR A 259 -12.70 -29.46 -47.87
CA TYR A 259 -12.49 -29.45 -49.31
C TYR A 259 -11.29 -30.29 -49.76
N PHE A 260 -10.24 -30.36 -48.92
CA PHE A 260 -9.00 -31.08 -49.23
C PHE A 260 -9.08 -32.58 -48.91
N VAL A 261 -10.02 -33.02 -48.05
CA VAL A 261 -10.29 -34.44 -47.81
C VAL A 261 -11.09 -34.99 -48.98
N HIS A 262 -10.37 -35.44 -50.00
CA HIS A 262 -10.92 -36.07 -51.21
C HIS A 262 -11.05 -37.59 -51.08
N ASN A 263 -11.42 -38.10 -49.90
CA ASN A 263 -11.62 -39.52 -49.67
C ASN A 263 -13.11 -39.81 -49.44
N GLY A 264 -13.73 -40.48 -50.42
CA GLY A 264 -15.15 -40.83 -50.47
C GLY A 264 -15.78 -41.49 -49.24
N PRO A 265 -15.09 -42.22 -48.32
CA PRO A 265 -15.75 -42.80 -47.16
C PRO A 265 -15.88 -41.86 -45.96
N ALA A 266 -15.16 -40.73 -45.90
CA ALA A 266 -15.18 -39.85 -44.73
C ALA A 266 -16.19 -38.68 -44.84
N LEU A 267 -16.84 -38.52 -46.01
CA LEU A 267 -17.73 -37.39 -46.29
C LEU A 267 -19.18 -37.63 -45.80
N LEU A 268 -19.56 -38.89 -45.56
CA LEU A 268 -20.74 -39.29 -44.77
C LEU A 268 -20.18 -40.10 -43.61
N GLY A 269 -20.34 -39.65 -42.37
CA GLY A 269 -19.84 -40.39 -41.20
C GLY A 269 -20.40 -41.81 -41.10
N MET A 270 -19.66 -42.78 -41.68
CA MET A 270 -19.71 -44.23 -41.46
C MET A 270 -18.31 -44.79 -41.57
#